data_AF-A0A9X8HGW4-F1
#
_entry.id   AF-A0A9X8HGW4-F1
#
_cell.length_a   1.000
_cell.length_b   1.000
_cell.length_c   1.000
_cell.angle_alpha   90.00
_cell.angle_beta   90.00
_cell.angle_gamma   90.00
#
_symmetry.space_group_name_H-M   'P 1'
#
loop_
_entity.id
_entity.type
_entity.pdbx_description
1 polymer ?
#
loop_
_entity_poly.entity_id
_entity_poly.type
_entity_poly.pdbx_seq_one_letter_code
_entity_poly.pdbx_strand_id
1 'polypeptide(L)'
;FERFNAGVELSKRRLQEAVTPTRLSLSDANASYPLGLGLLLQGFGFDVHKGCNTTTILLDNHHYYDYLEEMLNSAPVDVLKTIIEYIVLDFNAPYLSTQFLKARLDFYDMVIYGQNKTTTRATICRDQMKRSIGDLLGTYYLKEVWTDEIAARADSLVLKLKASFKTGLDSVGWLDDTSRANATTKLSKLTHLLGGPKNPKTYPTLTFDPKAYIANLNKVSAFDTAFNLAQIDTAVEKENWDHHAQDANAWHVRATNSLLFPAAYLQPPIFDAKADPSANYAAFGVTISHEITHAFDSLGRYLDSASKFNPLWTATVSTTFDEKAKCFIEQYGSMDIKSELTGDLLGKVNGNLTLTETIADNGALNAAYRGYQDYMHAEAEATKYTKETGEKMFWIRYGQSWCEKTRDEYLQFLLTNPHPPRRLRLIGAVQNSVDFAKAFNCPTDSPMNPTKKCVLWE
;
A
#
# COMPACT_ATOMS: atom_id res chain seq x y z
N PHE A 1 -18.81 -6.72 -22.18
CA PHE A 1 -18.79 -6.08 -20.85
C PHE A 1 -17.36 -5.98 -20.33
N GLU A 2 -16.73 -7.06 -19.83
CA GLU A 2 -15.38 -7.03 -19.25
C GLU A 2 -14.32 -6.31 -20.12
N ARG A 3 -14.22 -6.66 -21.41
CA ARG A 3 -13.30 -5.99 -22.34
C ARG A 3 -13.57 -4.49 -22.53
N PHE A 4 -14.83 -4.07 -22.44
CA PHE A 4 -15.20 -2.67 -22.55
C PHE A 4 -14.89 -1.93 -21.24
N ASN A 5 -15.25 -2.50 -20.08
CA ASN A 5 -14.92 -1.92 -18.76
C ASN A 5 -13.42 -1.72 -18.58
N ALA A 6 -12.60 -2.68 -19.03
CA ALA A 6 -11.15 -2.58 -18.98
C ALA A 6 -10.58 -1.35 -19.73
N GLY A 7 -11.31 -0.81 -20.72
CA GLY A 7 -10.94 0.41 -21.44
C GLY A 7 -11.46 1.70 -20.81
N VAL A 8 -12.32 1.60 -19.78
CA VAL A 8 -13.01 2.72 -19.14
C VAL A 8 -12.42 3.02 -17.77
N GLU A 9 -12.02 1.99 -17.03
CA GLU A 9 -11.29 2.14 -15.77
C GLU A 9 -9.99 2.92 -15.98
N LEU A 10 -9.65 3.78 -15.02
CA LEU A 10 -8.37 4.47 -15.06
C LEU A 10 -7.27 3.41 -15.04
N SER A 11 -6.37 3.47 -16.04
CA SER A 11 -5.17 2.65 -16.01
C SER A 11 -4.47 2.81 -14.67
N LYS A 12 -3.85 1.75 -14.15
CA LYS A 12 -3.10 1.83 -12.89
C LYS A 12 -2.05 2.95 -12.89
N ARG A 13 -1.52 3.33 -14.06
CA ARG A 13 -0.65 4.50 -14.22
C ARG A 13 -1.37 5.81 -13.87
N ARG A 14 -2.58 6.02 -14.39
CA ARG A 14 -3.40 7.21 -14.05
C ARG A 14 -3.83 7.20 -12.59
N LEU A 15 -4.03 6.02 -11.99
CA LEU A 15 -4.26 5.92 -10.53
C LEU A 15 -3.03 6.30 -9.70
N GLN A 16 -1.84 6.35 -10.30
CA GLN A 16 -0.61 6.85 -9.67
C GLN A 16 -0.35 8.33 -9.98
N GLU A 17 -1.24 8.99 -10.71
CA GLU A 17 -1.21 10.44 -10.94
C GLU A 17 -2.08 11.12 -9.88
N ALA A 18 -1.60 12.22 -9.31
CA ALA A 18 -2.39 12.98 -8.35
C ALA A 18 -3.52 13.73 -9.06
N VAL A 19 -4.76 13.31 -8.81
CA VAL A 19 -5.96 13.95 -9.34
C VAL A 19 -6.73 14.56 -8.18
N THR A 20 -7.12 15.82 -8.31
CA THR A 20 -8.05 16.44 -7.36
C THR A 20 -9.41 15.74 -7.49
N PRO A 21 -9.91 15.08 -6.45
CA PRO A 21 -11.21 14.42 -6.52
C PRO A 21 -12.33 15.45 -6.69
N THR A 22 -13.35 15.13 -7.48
CA THR A 22 -14.51 16.00 -7.64
C THR A 22 -15.46 15.80 -6.46
N ARG A 23 -15.75 16.87 -5.73
CA ARG A 23 -16.75 16.84 -4.66
C ARG A 23 -18.14 17.16 -5.21
N LEU A 24 -19.10 16.28 -4.98
CA LEU A 24 -20.49 16.45 -5.39
C LEU A 24 -21.44 16.38 -4.20
N SER A 25 -22.50 17.19 -4.20
CA SER A 25 -23.65 16.94 -3.33
C SER A 25 -24.36 15.66 -3.78
N LEU A 26 -25.11 15.01 -2.88
CA LEU A 26 -25.89 13.82 -3.26
C LEU A 26 -26.89 14.12 -4.39
N SER A 27 -27.47 15.32 -4.40
CA SER A 27 -28.38 15.74 -5.47
C SER A 27 -27.68 15.97 -6.81
N ASP A 28 -26.46 16.50 -6.81
CA ASP A 28 -25.71 16.70 -8.06
C ASP A 28 -25.19 15.36 -8.59
N ALA A 29 -24.79 14.45 -7.69
CA ALA A 29 -24.41 13.09 -8.04
C ALA A 29 -25.58 12.32 -8.69
N ASN A 30 -26.77 12.40 -8.10
CA ASN A 30 -27.97 11.80 -8.67
C ASN A 30 -28.43 12.48 -9.97
N ALA A 31 -28.27 13.80 -10.09
CA ALA A 31 -28.60 14.51 -11.33
C ALA A 31 -27.63 14.16 -12.48
N SER A 32 -26.35 13.96 -12.17
CA SER A 32 -25.32 13.62 -13.15
C SER A 32 -25.37 12.14 -13.54
N TYR A 33 -25.62 11.27 -12.56
CA TYR A 33 -25.55 9.81 -12.69
C TYR A 33 -26.77 9.14 -12.01
N PRO A 34 -27.99 9.32 -12.54
CA PRO A 34 -29.21 8.83 -11.89
C PRO A 34 -29.28 7.30 -11.76
N LEU A 35 -28.81 6.54 -12.75
CA LEU A 35 -28.90 5.08 -12.76
C LEU A 35 -27.70 4.42 -12.06
N GLY A 36 -26.49 4.89 -12.33
CA GLY A 36 -25.24 4.30 -11.86
C GLY A 36 -24.89 4.68 -10.43
N LEU A 37 -25.35 5.84 -9.95
CA LEU A 37 -25.01 6.36 -8.62
C LEU A 37 -26.24 6.76 -7.81
N GLY A 38 -27.21 7.45 -8.42
CA GLY A 38 -28.44 7.88 -7.79
C GLY A 38 -29.24 6.74 -7.16
N LEU A 39 -29.57 5.71 -7.94
CA LEU A 39 -30.26 4.51 -7.46
C LEU A 39 -29.50 3.79 -6.35
N LEU A 40 -28.17 3.74 -6.45
CA LEU A 40 -27.33 3.09 -5.44
C LEU A 40 -27.38 3.85 -4.10
N LEU A 41 -27.25 5.18 -4.14
CA LEU A 41 -27.36 6.05 -2.96
C LEU A 41 -28.74 5.92 -2.31
N GLN A 42 -29.81 5.94 -3.10
CA GLN A 42 -31.18 5.71 -2.59
C GLN A 42 -31.33 4.32 -1.97
N GLY A 43 -30.72 3.28 -2.57
CA GLY A 43 -30.70 1.93 -2.04
C GLY A 43 -30.01 1.80 -0.67
N PHE A 44 -29.03 2.66 -0.39
CA PHE A 44 -28.42 2.79 0.94
C PHE A 44 -29.20 3.70 1.90
N GLY A 45 -30.34 4.24 1.47
CA GLY A 45 -31.23 5.06 2.29
C GLY A 45 -30.92 6.55 2.29
N PHE A 46 -30.07 7.03 1.38
CA PHE A 46 -29.81 8.47 1.26
C PHE A 46 -30.94 9.20 0.54
N ASP A 47 -31.35 10.35 1.09
CA ASP A 47 -32.17 11.31 0.35
C ASP A 47 -31.27 12.10 -0.62
N VAL A 48 -31.49 11.89 -1.91
CA VAL A 48 -30.75 12.52 -3.00
C VAL A 48 -31.48 13.75 -3.58
N HIS A 49 -32.55 14.21 -2.95
CA HIS A 49 -33.26 15.41 -3.38
C HIS A 49 -32.54 16.68 -2.92
N LYS A 50 -32.60 17.72 -3.76
CA LYS A 50 -31.91 18.98 -3.53
C LYS A 50 -32.38 19.63 -2.22
N GLY A 51 -31.42 19.91 -1.34
CA GLY A 51 -31.68 20.55 -0.05
C GLY A 51 -32.14 19.62 1.07
N CYS A 52 -32.33 18.32 0.81
CA CYS A 52 -32.71 17.35 1.84
C CYS A 52 -31.50 16.77 2.59
N ASN A 53 -30.33 16.72 1.94
CA ASN A 53 -29.11 16.18 2.53
C ASN A 53 -27.88 17.04 2.18
N THR A 54 -27.07 17.36 3.18
CA THR A 54 -25.82 18.14 3.05
C THR A 54 -24.57 17.29 2.86
N THR A 55 -24.67 15.96 3.01
CA THR A 55 -23.57 15.04 2.76
C THR A 55 -23.06 15.22 1.32
N THR A 56 -21.75 15.13 1.17
CA THR A 56 -21.09 15.17 -0.14
C THR A 56 -20.31 13.88 -0.36
N ILE A 57 -20.14 13.50 -1.61
CA ILE A 57 -19.29 12.39 -2.03
C ILE A 57 -18.08 12.92 -2.79
N LEU A 58 -17.03 12.11 -2.82
CA LEU A 58 -15.87 12.30 -3.69
C LEU A 58 -16.00 11.35 -4.87
N LEU A 59 -15.94 11.90 -6.08
CA LEU A 59 -16.01 11.16 -7.32
C LEU A 59 -14.65 11.22 -8.03
N ASP A 60 -13.96 10.08 -8.04
CA ASP A 60 -12.58 10.00 -8.53
C ASP A 60 -12.47 9.72 -10.03
N ASN A 61 -13.48 9.08 -10.63
CA ASN A 61 -13.45 8.65 -12.02
C ASN A 61 -14.77 8.93 -12.75
N HIS A 62 -14.96 10.17 -13.20
CA HIS A 62 -16.13 10.57 -13.99
C HIS A 62 -16.34 9.70 -15.23
N HIS A 63 -15.28 9.39 -15.96
CA HIS A 63 -15.35 8.60 -17.19
C HIS A 63 -15.98 7.22 -16.98
N TYR A 64 -15.72 6.59 -15.83
CA TYR A 64 -16.38 5.33 -15.46
C TYR A 64 -17.88 5.49 -15.28
N TYR A 65 -18.32 6.54 -14.59
CA TYR A 65 -19.74 6.78 -14.36
C TYR A 65 -20.46 7.26 -15.62
N ASP A 66 -19.81 8.03 -16.49
CA ASP A 66 -20.35 8.42 -17.80
C ASP A 66 -20.66 7.16 -18.64
N TYR A 67 -19.71 6.23 -18.73
CA TYR A 67 -19.90 4.97 -19.42
C TYR A 67 -20.94 4.07 -18.73
N LEU A 68 -20.93 3.99 -17.39
CA LEU A 68 -21.90 3.21 -16.64
C LEU A 68 -23.33 3.69 -16.91
N GLU A 69 -23.56 5.01 -16.92
CA GLU A 69 -24.85 5.59 -17.30
C GLU A 69 -25.24 5.23 -18.74
N GLU A 70 -24.33 5.42 -19.70
CA GLU A 70 -24.60 5.08 -21.10
C GLU A 70 -24.97 3.60 -21.26
N MET A 71 -24.23 2.72 -20.59
CA MET A 71 -24.44 1.28 -20.64
C MET A 71 -25.76 0.88 -19.98
N LEU A 72 -26.11 1.45 -18.83
CA LEU A 72 -27.39 1.20 -18.16
C LEU A 72 -28.60 1.73 -18.96
N ASN A 73 -28.44 2.85 -19.67
CA ASN A 73 -29.50 3.43 -20.50
C ASN A 73 -29.70 2.69 -21.83
N SER A 74 -28.62 2.23 -22.47
CA SER A 74 -28.64 1.73 -23.85
C SER A 74 -28.62 0.21 -23.98
N ALA A 75 -28.10 -0.52 -22.99
CA ALA A 75 -27.97 -1.96 -23.09
C ALA A 75 -29.35 -2.65 -23.02
N PRO A 76 -29.60 -3.66 -23.87
CA PRO A 76 -30.79 -4.50 -23.72
C PRO A 76 -30.84 -5.13 -22.33
N VAL A 77 -32.03 -5.18 -21.73
CA VAL A 77 -32.24 -5.75 -20.38
C VAL A 77 -31.66 -7.16 -20.25
N ASP A 78 -31.75 -7.99 -21.29
CA ASP A 78 -31.20 -9.36 -21.27
C ASP A 78 -29.67 -9.39 -21.24
N VAL A 79 -29.00 -8.38 -21.81
CA VAL A 79 -27.54 -8.21 -21.67
C VAL A 79 -27.18 -7.83 -20.24
N LEU A 80 -27.93 -6.89 -19.64
CA LEU A 80 -27.72 -6.49 -18.24
C LEU A 80 -27.94 -7.67 -17.28
N LYS A 81 -29.00 -8.47 -17.49
CA LYS A 81 -29.25 -9.71 -16.73
C LYS A 81 -28.08 -10.68 -16.84
N THR A 82 -27.59 -10.93 -18.06
CA THR A 82 -26.46 -11.83 -18.30
C THR A 82 -25.20 -11.37 -17.55
N ILE A 83 -24.92 -10.06 -17.55
CA ILE A 83 -23.77 -9.48 -16.83
C ILE A 83 -23.93 -9.68 -15.33
N ILE A 84 -25.10 -9.34 -14.77
CA ILE A 84 -25.37 -9.48 -13.33
C ILE A 84 -25.31 -10.95 -12.91
N GLU A 85 -25.90 -11.85 -13.70
CA GLU A 85 -25.85 -13.30 -13.46
C GLU A 85 -24.40 -13.79 -13.39
N TYR A 86 -23.56 -13.40 -14.35
CA TYR A 86 -22.14 -13.76 -14.34
C TYR A 86 -21.42 -13.22 -13.09
N ILE A 87 -21.56 -11.92 -12.77
CA ILE A 87 -20.90 -11.28 -11.62
C ILE A 87 -21.32 -11.96 -10.31
N VAL A 88 -22.62 -12.21 -10.13
CA VAL A 88 -23.16 -12.86 -8.92
C VAL A 88 -22.66 -14.31 -8.82
N LEU A 89 -22.63 -15.06 -9.92
CA LEU A 89 -22.11 -16.43 -9.93
C LEU A 89 -20.61 -16.47 -9.65
N ASP A 90 -19.81 -15.62 -10.28
CA ASP A 90 -18.36 -15.57 -10.06
C ASP A 90 -18.02 -15.16 -8.62
N PHE A 91 -18.68 -14.12 -8.10
CA PHE A 91 -18.50 -13.65 -6.72
C PHE A 91 -18.83 -14.75 -5.69
N ASN A 92 -19.91 -15.50 -5.90
CA ASN A 92 -20.34 -16.55 -4.99
C ASN A 92 -19.63 -17.89 -5.22
N ALA A 93 -18.95 -18.11 -6.34
CA ALA A 93 -18.33 -19.38 -6.68
C ALA A 93 -17.44 -19.99 -5.59
N PRO A 94 -16.63 -19.22 -4.82
CA PRO A 94 -15.84 -19.78 -3.71
C PRO A 94 -16.67 -20.41 -2.59
N TYR A 95 -17.96 -20.10 -2.51
CA TYR A 95 -18.86 -20.42 -1.40
C TYR A 95 -19.96 -21.41 -1.78
N LEU A 96 -19.99 -21.84 -3.04
CA LEU A 96 -20.97 -22.76 -3.61
C LEU A 96 -20.43 -24.21 -3.63
N SER A 97 -21.06 -25.08 -4.41
CA SER A 97 -20.65 -26.49 -4.54
C SER A 97 -19.26 -26.62 -5.19
N THR A 98 -18.68 -27.82 -5.08
CA THR A 98 -17.35 -28.14 -5.61
C THR A 98 -17.16 -27.77 -7.08
N GLN A 99 -18.20 -27.88 -7.91
CA GLN A 99 -18.12 -27.54 -9.33
C GLN A 99 -17.85 -26.04 -9.55
N PHE A 100 -18.54 -25.16 -8.82
CA PHE A 100 -18.32 -23.72 -8.90
C PHE A 100 -16.94 -23.33 -8.38
N LEU A 101 -16.56 -23.86 -7.21
CA LEU A 101 -15.25 -23.60 -6.65
C LEU A 101 -14.15 -24.06 -7.60
N LYS A 102 -14.27 -25.26 -8.18
CA LYS A 102 -13.29 -25.79 -9.14
C LYS A 102 -13.19 -24.90 -10.38
N ALA A 103 -14.30 -24.51 -10.98
CA ALA A 103 -14.30 -23.66 -12.17
C ALA A 103 -13.57 -22.33 -11.91
N ARG A 104 -13.79 -21.72 -10.73
CA ARG A 104 -13.09 -20.50 -10.33
C ARG A 104 -11.59 -20.73 -10.13
N LEU A 105 -11.19 -21.76 -9.39
CA LEU A 105 -9.78 -22.05 -9.10
C LEU A 105 -9.01 -22.46 -10.38
N ASP A 106 -9.64 -23.22 -11.27
CA ASP A 106 -9.06 -23.59 -12.57
C ASP A 106 -8.73 -22.35 -13.41
N PHE A 107 -9.52 -21.28 -13.31
CA PHE A 107 -9.23 -20.05 -14.05
C PHE A 107 -8.25 -19.14 -13.28
N TYR A 108 -8.60 -18.69 -12.07
CA TYR A 108 -7.81 -17.70 -11.35
C TYR A 108 -6.47 -18.28 -10.84
N ASP A 109 -6.47 -19.43 -10.17
CA ASP A 109 -5.23 -19.98 -9.60
C ASP A 109 -4.32 -20.54 -10.69
N MET A 110 -4.88 -21.31 -11.64
CA MET A 110 -4.07 -22.02 -12.63
C MET A 110 -3.73 -21.15 -13.84
N VAL A 111 -4.70 -20.46 -14.45
CA VAL A 111 -4.45 -19.67 -15.67
C VAL A 111 -3.88 -18.29 -15.35
N ILE A 112 -4.48 -17.56 -14.42
CA ILE A 112 -4.05 -16.18 -14.11
C ILE A 112 -2.77 -16.17 -13.27
N TYR A 113 -2.68 -17.01 -12.23
CA TYR A 113 -1.55 -17.01 -11.30
C TYR A 113 -0.51 -18.11 -11.56
N GLY A 114 -0.72 -19.02 -12.52
CA GLY A 114 0.24 -20.06 -12.86
C GLY A 114 0.53 -21.04 -11.71
N GLN A 115 -0.42 -21.25 -10.80
CA GLN A 115 -0.24 -22.18 -9.68
C GLN A 115 -0.27 -23.63 -10.18
N ASN A 116 0.54 -24.51 -9.58
CA ASN A 116 0.54 -25.94 -9.93
C ASN A 116 -0.46 -26.77 -9.10
N LYS A 117 -1.05 -26.17 -8.06
CA LYS A 117 -2.00 -26.81 -7.15
C LYS A 117 -3.02 -25.78 -6.73
N THR A 118 -4.29 -26.18 -6.68
CA THR A 118 -5.38 -25.34 -6.19
C THR A 118 -5.18 -24.99 -4.72
N THR A 119 -5.58 -23.79 -4.34
CA THR A 119 -5.66 -23.37 -2.94
C THR A 119 -6.47 -24.38 -2.10
N THR A 120 -5.94 -24.75 -0.92
CA THR A 120 -6.60 -25.74 -0.04
C THR A 120 -7.85 -25.16 0.62
N ARG A 121 -8.82 -26.01 0.98
CA ARG A 121 -10.03 -25.58 1.71
C ARG A 121 -9.69 -24.87 3.04
N ALA A 122 -8.67 -25.33 3.75
CA ALA A 122 -8.25 -24.71 5.01
C ALA A 122 -7.74 -23.28 4.79
N THR A 123 -6.96 -23.04 3.72
CA THR A 123 -6.54 -21.69 3.33
C THR A 123 -7.74 -20.81 2.99
N ILE A 124 -8.67 -21.30 2.16
CA ILE A 124 -9.89 -20.56 1.80
C ILE A 124 -10.69 -20.15 3.05
N CYS A 125 -10.91 -21.08 3.98
CA CYS A 125 -11.63 -20.80 5.22
C CYS A 125 -10.91 -19.80 6.11
N ARG A 126 -9.58 -19.88 6.23
CA ARG A 126 -8.78 -18.92 7.01
C ARG A 126 -8.85 -17.52 6.40
N ASP A 127 -8.71 -17.42 5.09
CA ASP A 127 -8.76 -16.14 4.38
C ASP A 127 -10.17 -15.53 4.47
N GLN A 128 -11.22 -16.37 4.42
CA GLN A 128 -12.58 -15.90 4.66
C GLN A 128 -12.79 -15.38 6.08
N MET A 129 -12.33 -16.11 7.09
CA MET A 129 -12.42 -15.67 8.49
C MET A 129 -11.74 -14.32 8.70
N LYS A 130 -10.55 -14.16 8.09
CA LYS A 130 -9.83 -12.89 8.09
C LYS A 130 -10.63 -11.76 7.43
N ARG A 131 -11.23 -11.99 6.27
CA ARG A 131 -12.05 -10.96 5.56
C ARG A 131 -13.35 -10.60 6.29
N SER A 132 -14.01 -11.58 6.91
CA SER A 132 -15.32 -11.36 7.52
C SER A 132 -15.24 -10.84 8.96
N ILE A 133 -14.34 -11.38 9.77
CA ILE A 133 -14.25 -11.07 11.20
C ILE A 133 -12.79 -10.88 11.63
N GLY A 134 -12.02 -10.17 10.79
CA GLY A 134 -10.58 -10.01 10.92
C GLY A 134 -10.12 -9.43 12.25
N ASP A 135 -10.84 -8.49 12.84
CA ASP A 135 -10.50 -7.88 14.13
C ASP A 135 -10.64 -8.87 15.30
N LEU A 136 -11.68 -9.71 15.25
CA LEU A 136 -11.86 -10.78 16.24
C LEU A 136 -10.72 -11.80 16.12
N LEU A 137 -10.37 -12.23 14.90
CA LEU A 137 -9.23 -13.10 14.66
C LEU A 137 -7.93 -12.45 15.14
N GLY A 138 -7.75 -11.15 14.87
CA GLY A 138 -6.59 -10.37 15.28
C GLY A 138 -6.44 -10.29 16.80
N THR A 139 -7.54 -10.23 17.54
CA THR A 139 -7.51 -10.26 19.00
C THR A 139 -6.90 -11.56 19.54
N TYR A 140 -7.18 -12.70 18.90
CA TYR A 140 -6.52 -13.97 19.25
C TYR A 140 -5.07 -13.99 18.80
N TYR A 141 -4.78 -13.50 17.58
CA TYR A 141 -3.42 -13.46 17.06
C TYR A 141 -2.47 -12.62 17.95
N LEU A 142 -2.93 -11.45 18.41
CA LEU A 142 -2.17 -10.58 19.30
C LEU A 142 -1.78 -11.27 20.62
N LYS A 143 -2.69 -12.07 21.20
CA LYS A 143 -2.39 -12.81 22.45
C LYS A 143 -1.23 -13.79 22.29
N GLU A 144 -1.02 -14.31 21.09
CA GLU A 144 0.01 -15.32 20.82
C GLU A 144 1.38 -14.69 20.49
N VAL A 145 1.40 -13.51 19.87
CA VAL A 145 2.62 -12.98 19.23
C VAL A 145 3.04 -11.59 19.69
N TRP A 146 2.14 -10.84 20.34
CA TRP A 146 2.38 -9.44 20.68
C TRP A 146 2.77 -9.28 22.15
N THR A 147 3.90 -8.62 22.41
CA THR A 147 4.41 -8.37 23.77
C THR A 147 4.76 -6.91 23.96
N ASP A 148 4.78 -6.44 25.22
CA ASP A 148 5.18 -5.08 25.57
C ASP A 148 6.61 -4.76 25.10
N GLU A 149 7.50 -5.76 25.10
CA GLU A 149 8.87 -5.62 24.60
C GLU A 149 8.91 -5.35 23.09
N ILE A 150 8.15 -6.12 22.29
CA ILE A 150 8.04 -5.91 20.85
C ILE A 150 7.46 -4.52 20.56
N ALA A 151 6.39 -4.15 21.28
CA ALA A 151 5.75 -2.85 21.14
C ALA A 151 6.73 -1.70 21.42
N ALA A 152 7.44 -1.74 22.56
CA ALA A 152 8.38 -0.69 22.94
C ALA A 152 9.58 -0.58 21.99
N ARG A 153 10.10 -1.70 21.50
CA ARG A 153 11.23 -1.72 20.56
C ARG A 153 10.83 -1.22 19.17
N ALA A 154 9.66 -1.62 18.68
CA ALA A 154 9.13 -1.15 17.41
C ALA A 154 8.82 0.36 17.47
N ASP A 155 8.18 0.82 18.55
CA ASP A 155 7.91 2.25 18.79
C ASP A 155 9.20 3.09 18.80
N SER A 156 10.20 2.65 19.57
CA SER A 156 11.50 3.33 19.62
C SER A 156 12.15 3.43 18.24
N LEU A 157 12.08 2.36 17.44
CA LEU A 157 12.63 2.37 16.09
C LEU A 157 11.88 3.37 15.19
N VAL A 158 10.54 3.38 15.22
CA VAL A 158 9.74 4.35 14.46
C VAL A 158 10.12 5.78 14.80
N LEU A 159 10.25 6.11 16.09
CA LEU A 159 10.63 7.45 16.53
C LEU A 159 12.04 7.84 16.05
N LYS A 160 13.00 6.90 16.08
CA LYS A 160 14.37 7.14 15.58
C LYS A 160 14.40 7.38 14.07
N LEU A 161 13.65 6.60 13.28
CA LEU A 161 13.59 6.83 11.83
C LEU A 161 12.80 8.08 11.45
N LYS A 162 11.75 8.45 12.20
CA LYS A 162 11.08 9.74 12.04
C LYS A 162 12.05 10.91 12.27
N ALA A 163 12.90 10.81 13.28
CA ALA A 163 13.95 11.81 13.53
C ALA A 163 15.00 11.83 12.40
N SER A 164 15.44 10.66 11.93
CA SER A 164 16.39 10.55 10.82
C SER A 164 15.85 11.17 9.53
N PHE A 165 14.59 10.88 9.18
CA PHE A 165 13.92 11.48 8.03
C PHE A 165 13.77 13.01 8.19
N LYS A 166 13.49 13.50 9.40
CA LYS A 166 13.48 14.94 9.69
C LYS A 166 14.85 15.57 9.39
N THR A 167 15.95 14.96 9.81
CA THR A 167 17.30 15.43 9.49
C THR A 167 17.50 15.50 7.98
N GLY A 168 16.99 14.53 7.21
CA GLY A 168 16.98 14.56 5.74
C GLY A 168 16.21 15.76 5.18
N LEU A 169 15.00 16.00 5.69
CA LEU A 169 14.18 17.16 5.32
C LEU A 169 14.84 18.49 5.69
N ASP A 170 15.62 18.55 6.77
CA ASP A 170 16.31 19.78 7.17
C ASP A 170 17.53 20.07 6.28
N SER A 171 18.22 19.03 5.79
CA SER A 171 19.45 19.17 5.01
C SER A 171 19.26 19.24 3.49
N VAL A 172 18.11 18.80 2.97
CA VAL A 172 17.92 18.65 1.53
C VAL A 172 17.96 20.00 0.80
N GLY A 173 18.87 20.16 -0.17
CA GLY A 173 19.19 21.47 -0.75
C GLY A 173 18.19 22.03 -1.77
N TRP A 174 17.19 21.25 -2.20
CA TRP A 174 16.24 21.65 -3.25
C TRP A 174 14.88 22.12 -2.71
N LEU A 175 14.64 22.01 -1.40
CA LEU A 175 13.46 22.61 -0.77
C LEU A 175 13.75 24.07 -0.41
N ASP A 176 12.85 24.98 -0.77
CA ASP A 176 12.83 26.32 -0.17
C ASP A 176 12.29 26.29 1.27
N ASP A 177 12.49 27.38 2.00
CA ASP A 177 12.14 27.48 3.43
C ASP A 177 10.65 27.21 3.68
N THR A 178 9.77 27.71 2.81
CA THR A 178 8.31 27.53 2.91
C THR A 178 7.94 26.06 2.75
N SER A 179 8.41 25.41 1.70
CA SER A 179 8.11 24.00 1.41
C SER A 179 8.71 23.08 2.46
N ARG A 180 9.91 23.41 2.97
CA ARG A 180 10.55 22.71 4.09
C ARG A 180 9.74 22.83 5.37
N ALA A 181 9.28 24.04 5.72
CA ALA A 181 8.43 24.24 6.90
C ALA A 181 7.11 23.45 6.80
N ASN A 182 6.50 23.41 5.61
CA ASN A 182 5.30 22.63 5.34
C ASN A 182 5.55 21.12 5.46
N ALA A 183 6.64 20.62 4.87
CA ALA A 183 7.04 19.21 4.98
C ALA A 183 7.33 18.80 6.43
N THR A 184 8.06 19.63 7.18
CA THR A 184 8.35 19.42 8.60
C THR A 184 7.08 19.43 9.46
N THR A 185 6.13 20.31 9.14
CA THR A 185 4.82 20.34 9.82
C THR A 185 4.00 19.08 9.52
N LYS A 186 4.07 18.57 8.29
CA LYS A 186 3.42 17.30 7.94
C LYS A 186 4.05 16.12 8.66
N LEU A 187 5.39 16.04 8.68
CA LEU A 187 6.11 15.01 9.41
C LEU A 187 5.80 15.06 10.91
N SER A 188 5.73 16.25 11.51
CA SER A 188 5.45 16.36 12.96
C SER A 188 4.10 15.77 13.34
N LYS A 189 3.08 15.90 12.48
CA LYS A 189 1.74 15.32 12.66
C LYS A 189 1.60 13.86 12.25
N LEU A 190 2.64 13.26 11.65
CA LEU A 190 2.64 11.83 11.32
C LEU A 190 2.57 10.99 12.59
N THR A 191 1.57 10.12 12.69
CA THR A 191 1.41 9.15 13.81
C THR A 191 1.73 7.73 13.34
N HIS A 192 1.78 6.78 14.27
CA HIS A 192 1.99 5.37 13.95
C HIS A 192 1.13 4.45 14.81
N LEU A 193 0.68 3.35 14.22
CA LEU A 193 -0.14 2.30 14.82
C LEU A 193 0.65 0.98 14.75
N LEU A 194 0.76 0.28 15.88
CA LEU A 194 1.56 -0.94 16.03
C LEU A 194 0.70 -2.09 16.53
N GLY A 195 0.92 -3.29 15.99
CA GLY A 195 0.31 -4.52 16.46
C GLY A 195 -1.11 -4.73 15.92
N GLY A 196 -2.10 -4.03 16.48
CA GLY A 196 -3.50 -4.15 16.07
C GLY A 196 -4.42 -3.16 16.80
N PRO A 197 -5.74 -3.19 16.52
CA PRO A 197 -6.69 -2.24 17.10
C PRO A 197 -6.86 -2.46 18.60
N LYS A 198 -6.83 -1.36 19.38
CA LYS A 198 -7.13 -1.40 20.84
C LYS A 198 -8.59 -1.75 21.11
N ASN A 199 -9.48 -1.26 20.25
CA ASN A 199 -10.92 -1.49 20.30
C ASN A 199 -11.34 -2.30 19.05
N PRO A 200 -11.11 -3.63 19.03
CA PRO A 200 -11.42 -4.45 17.87
C PRO A 200 -12.93 -4.44 17.59
N LYS A 201 -13.31 -4.41 16.31
CA LYS A 201 -14.72 -4.52 15.92
C LYS A 201 -15.32 -5.84 16.39
N THR A 202 -16.53 -5.76 16.93
CA THR A 202 -17.29 -6.91 17.42
C THR A 202 -18.64 -7.03 16.72
N TYR A 203 -19.29 -8.18 16.84
CA TYR A 203 -20.55 -8.52 16.17
C TYR A 203 -21.61 -9.00 17.18
N PRO A 204 -21.97 -8.19 18.19
CA PRO A 204 -22.76 -8.65 19.34
C PRO A 204 -24.18 -9.08 18.97
N THR A 205 -24.73 -8.60 17.85
CA THR A 205 -26.08 -8.91 17.38
C THR A 205 -26.13 -10.08 16.40
N LEU A 206 -24.98 -10.57 15.92
CA LEU A 206 -24.95 -11.64 14.93
C LEU A 206 -24.94 -13.02 15.60
N THR A 207 -25.81 -13.91 15.11
CA THR A 207 -25.79 -15.34 15.43
C THR A 207 -25.53 -16.12 14.16
N PHE A 208 -24.54 -17.02 14.20
CA PHE A 208 -24.14 -17.84 13.07
C PHE A 208 -24.72 -19.25 13.15
N ASP A 209 -25.15 -19.79 12.00
CA ASP A 209 -25.57 -21.18 11.87
C ASP A 209 -24.46 -21.98 11.17
N PRO A 210 -23.88 -23.03 11.78
CA PRO A 210 -22.80 -23.82 11.17
C PRO A 210 -23.19 -24.48 9.84
N LYS A 211 -24.48 -24.57 9.51
CA LYS A 211 -24.99 -25.13 8.24
C LYS A 211 -25.29 -24.08 7.17
N ALA A 212 -25.31 -22.78 7.51
CA ALA A 212 -25.76 -21.72 6.62
C ALA A 212 -24.62 -20.77 6.23
N TYR A 213 -23.61 -21.29 5.54
CA TYR A 213 -22.36 -20.56 5.25
C TYR A 213 -22.57 -19.21 4.54
N ILE A 214 -23.26 -19.18 3.40
CA ILE A 214 -23.53 -17.93 2.66
C ILE A 214 -24.41 -16.98 3.49
N ALA A 215 -25.41 -17.49 4.19
CA ALA A 215 -26.27 -16.66 5.03
C ALA A 215 -25.49 -15.99 6.17
N ASN A 216 -24.48 -16.67 6.73
CA ASN A 216 -23.58 -16.08 7.71
C ASN A 216 -22.74 -14.95 7.10
N LEU A 217 -22.20 -15.14 5.89
CA LEU A 217 -21.46 -14.09 5.19
C LEU A 217 -22.34 -12.86 4.91
N ASN A 218 -23.59 -13.08 4.48
CA ASN A 218 -24.54 -12.00 4.23
C ASN A 218 -24.88 -11.22 5.51
N LYS A 219 -24.99 -11.90 6.66
CA LYS A 219 -25.19 -11.23 7.96
C LYS A 219 -24.03 -10.30 8.31
N VAL A 220 -22.78 -10.77 8.10
CA VAL A 220 -21.59 -9.94 8.31
C VAL A 220 -21.59 -8.75 7.35
N SER A 221 -21.80 -8.99 6.06
CA SER A 221 -21.84 -7.93 5.05
C SER A 221 -22.88 -6.86 5.37
N ALA A 222 -24.10 -7.24 5.77
CA ALA A 222 -25.15 -6.29 6.11
C ALA A 222 -24.80 -5.47 7.37
N PHE A 223 -24.21 -6.12 8.38
CA PHE A 223 -23.73 -5.43 9.58
C PHE A 223 -22.62 -4.42 9.23
N ASP A 224 -21.66 -4.82 8.39
CA ASP A 224 -20.52 -3.98 7.99
C ASP A 224 -20.97 -2.78 7.17
N THR A 225 -21.90 -2.98 6.24
CA THR A 225 -22.51 -1.88 5.49
C THR A 225 -23.21 -0.89 6.43
N ALA A 226 -24.06 -1.37 7.34
CA ALA A 226 -24.74 -0.49 8.29
C ALA A 226 -23.77 0.24 9.22
N PHE A 227 -22.73 -0.45 9.71
CA PHE A 227 -21.70 0.13 10.56
C PHE A 227 -20.95 1.26 9.83
N ASN A 228 -20.53 1.02 8.58
CA ASN A 228 -19.80 2.00 7.77
C ASN A 228 -20.67 3.22 7.41
N LEU A 229 -21.94 3.00 7.06
CA LEU A 229 -22.89 4.09 6.81
C LEU A 229 -23.11 4.95 8.06
N ALA A 230 -23.14 4.34 9.25
CA ALA A 230 -23.27 5.06 10.51
C ALA A 230 -22.03 5.89 10.90
N GLN A 231 -20.89 5.74 10.20
CA GLN A 231 -19.71 6.59 10.38
C GLN A 231 -19.77 7.89 9.55
N ILE A 232 -20.78 8.06 8.70
CA ILE A 232 -20.94 9.29 7.94
C ILE A 232 -21.31 10.42 8.90
N ASP A 233 -20.73 11.60 8.69
CA ASP A 233 -20.85 12.80 9.54
C ASP A 233 -20.34 12.62 10.98
N THR A 234 -19.61 11.54 11.28
CA THR A 234 -18.85 11.39 12.53
C THR A 234 -17.41 11.86 12.38
N ALA A 235 -16.74 12.13 13.50
CA ALA A 235 -15.32 12.45 13.48
C ALA A 235 -14.48 11.24 13.00
N VAL A 236 -13.39 11.51 12.29
CA VAL A 236 -12.46 10.45 11.87
C VAL A 236 -11.71 9.89 13.08
N GLU A 237 -11.91 8.62 13.36
CA GLU A 237 -11.20 7.86 14.39
C GLU A 237 -9.78 7.53 13.90
N LYS A 238 -8.78 8.27 14.40
CA LYS A 238 -7.37 8.10 13.97
C LYS A 238 -6.71 6.81 14.45
N GLU A 239 -7.30 6.15 15.45
CA GLU A 239 -6.86 4.82 15.92
C GLU A 239 -7.61 3.67 15.22
N ASN A 240 -8.47 3.97 14.24
CA ASN A 240 -9.14 2.94 13.46
C ASN A 240 -8.15 2.25 12.51
N TRP A 241 -8.27 0.93 12.39
CA TRP A 241 -7.46 0.12 11.50
C TRP A 241 -8.31 -0.30 10.31
N ASP A 242 -7.81 -0.06 9.09
CA ASP A 242 -8.35 -0.61 7.84
C ASP A 242 -7.71 -1.95 7.47
N HIS A 243 -6.77 -2.43 8.30
CA HIS A 243 -6.04 -3.67 8.16
C HIS A 243 -6.04 -4.45 9.49
N HIS A 244 -5.77 -5.74 9.46
CA HIS A 244 -5.86 -6.61 10.65
C HIS A 244 -4.49 -6.93 11.23
N ALA A 245 -4.43 -7.25 12.53
CA ALA A 245 -3.19 -7.56 13.24
C ALA A 245 -2.36 -8.70 12.61
N GLN A 246 -3.05 -9.63 11.94
CA GLN A 246 -2.50 -10.79 11.24
C GLN A 246 -2.14 -10.52 9.76
N ASP A 247 -2.12 -9.26 9.33
CA ASP A 247 -1.59 -8.87 8.03
C ASP A 247 -0.06 -8.79 8.04
N ALA A 248 0.59 -9.47 7.10
CA ALA A 248 2.04 -9.42 6.93
C ALA A 248 2.42 -8.35 5.90
N ASN A 249 2.08 -7.09 6.18
CA ASN A 249 2.43 -5.94 5.34
C ASN A 249 2.53 -4.65 6.19
N ALA A 250 2.89 -3.53 5.58
CA ALA A 250 2.91 -2.20 6.20
C ALA A 250 2.27 -1.17 5.28
N TRP A 251 1.82 -0.04 5.85
CA TRP A 251 1.15 1.02 5.10
C TRP A 251 1.36 2.42 5.66
N HIS A 252 1.41 3.39 4.74
CA HIS A 252 1.09 4.79 4.98
C HIS A 252 -0.39 5.04 4.68
N VAL A 253 -1.18 5.26 5.73
CA VAL A 253 -2.60 5.61 5.64
C VAL A 253 -2.71 7.11 5.37
N ARG A 254 -2.75 7.49 4.09
CA ARG A 254 -2.80 8.90 3.64
C ARG A 254 -3.95 9.69 4.28
N ALA A 255 -5.11 9.06 4.43
CA ALA A 255 -6.33 9.69 4.97
C ALA A 255 -6.16 10.22 6.41
N THR A 256 -5.28 9.61 7.21
CA THR A 256 -5.02 10.01 8.59
C THR A 256 -3.59 10.51 8.82
N ASN A 257 -2.72 10.44 7.80
CA ASN A 257 -1.29 10.67 7.90
C ASN A 257 -0.69 9.82 9.03
N SER A 258 -0.93 8.50 8.94
CA SER A 258 -0.51 7.51 9.92
C SER A 258 0.29 6.40 9.25
N LEU A 259 1.26 5.84 9.97
CA LEU A 259 1.91 4.58 9.63
C LEU A 259 1.19 3.42 10.31
N LEU A 260 1.01 2.29 9.64
CA LEU A 260 0.33 1.11 10.19
C LEU A 260 1.23 -0.12 10.02
N PHE A 261 1.61 -0.73 11.14
CA PHE A 261 2.45 -1.92 11.19
C PHE A 261 1.76 -3.01 12.05
N PRO A 262 1.08 -3.99 11.44
CA PRO A 262 0.43 -5.07 12.16
C PRO A 262 1.43 -6.00 12.84
N ALA A 263 0.96 -6.72 13.86
CA ALA A 263 1.77 -7.66 14.62
C ALA A 263 2.41 -8.75 13.73
N ALA A 264 1.71 -9.22 12.70
CA ALA A 264 2.24 -10.20 11.76
C ALA A 264 3.35 -9.66 10.86
N TYR A 265 3.53 -8.35 10.73
CA TYR A 265 4.70 -7.79 10.05
C TYR A 265 5.92 -7.72 10.96
N LEU A 266 5.71 -7.63 12.27
CA LEU A 266 6.74 -7.46 13.30
C LEU A 266 7.28 -8.79 13.81
N GLN A 267 7.78 -9.60 12.87
CA GLN A 267 8.39 -10.90 13.14
C GLN A 267 9.64 -11.14 12.27
N PRO A 268 10.51 -12.10 12.62
CA PRO A 268 11.66 -12.43 11.79
C PRO A 268 11.23 -12.87 10.37
N PRO A 269 12.00 -12.53 9.32
CA PRO A 269 13.28 -11.82 9.35
C PRO A 269 13.16 -10.29 9.34
N ILE A 270 11.95 -9.73 9.37
CA ILE A 270 11.72 -8.28 9.25
C ILE A 270 12.07 -7.57 10.57
N PHE A 271 11.59 -8.10 11.69
CA PHE A 271 11.83 -7.53 13.01
C PHE A 271 12.04 -8.63 14.06
N ASP A 272 13.07 -8.47 14.87
CA ASP A 272 13.32 -9.31 16.03
C ASP A 272 13.88 -8.45 17.17
N ALA A 273 13.16 -8.36 18.28
CA ALA A 273 13.58 -7.58 19.45
C ALA A 273 14.93 -8.05 20.04
N LYS A 274 15.36 -9.27 19.73
CA LYS A 274 16.62 -9.87 20.19
C LYS A 274 17.73 -9.84 19.12
N ALA A 275 17.42 -9.43 17.89
CA ALA A 275 18.43 -9.33 16.86
C ALA A 275 19.35 -8.12 17.07
N ASP A 276 20.55 -8.20 16.47
CA ASP A 276 21.44 -7.05 16.39
C ASP A 276 20.74 -5.88 15.68
N PRO A 277 20.92 -4.63 16.13
CA PRO A 277 20.27 -3.46 15.55
C PRO A 277 20.42 -3.35 14.02
N SER A 278 21.56 -3.76 13.45
CA SER A 278 21.76 -3.75 11.99
C SER A 278 20.66 -4.51 11.22
N ALA A 279 20.15 -5.62 11.77
CA ALA A 279 19.08 -6.38 11.14
C ALA A 279 17.74 -5.63 11.17
N ASN A 280 17.38 -5.07 12.33
CA ASN A 280 16.12 -4.35 12.47
C ASN A 280 16.12 -3.06 11.66
N TYR A 281 17.23 -2.30 11.62
CA TYR A 281 17.32 -1.10 10.79
C TYR A 281 17.28 -1.42 9.29
N ALA A 282 17.94 -2.49 8.85
CA ALA A 282 18.02 -2.85 7.44
C ALA A 282 16.75 -3.49 6.85
N ALA A 283 15.87 -4.03 7.70
CA ALA A 283 14.61 -4.63 7.27
C ALA A 283 13.42 -3.77 7.72
N PHE A 284 13.06 -3.82 9.00
CA PHE A 284 11.94 -3.04 9.52
C PHE A 284 12.18 -1.53 9.46
N GLY A 285 13.39 -1.05 9.74
CA GLY A 285 13.76 0.37 9.66
C GLY A 285 13.62 0.92 8.24
N VAL A 286 14.01 0.15 7.22
CA VAL A 286 13.73 0.50 5.82
C VAL A 286 12.23 0.51 5.55
N THR A 287 11.46 -0.45 6.05
CA THR A 287 9.99 -0.41 5.89
C THR A 287 9.40 0.84 6.54
N ILE A 288 9.80 1.18 7.76
CA ILE A 288 9.33 2.40 8.44
C ILE A 288 9.61 3.62 7.59
N SER A 289 10.85 3.77 7.12
CA SER A 289 11.23 4.90 6.30
C SER A 289 10.53 4.91 4.93
N HIS A 290 10.16 3.75 4.39
CA HIS A 290 9.34 3.61 3.18
C HIS A 290 7.96 4.20 3.41
N GLU A 291 7.28 3.78 4.47
CA GLU A 291 5.96 4.32 4.82
C GLU A 291 6.02 5.81 5.23
N ILE A 292 7.11 6.29 5.83
CA ILE A 292 7.31 7.73 6.06
C ILE A 292 7.44 8.47 4.71
N THR A 293 8.20 7.92 3.77
CA THR A 293 8.45 8.55 2.47
C THR A 293 7.16 8.67 1.65
N HIS A 294 6.20 7.76 1.81
CA HIS A 294 4.88 7.87 1.17
C HIS A 294 4.11 9.14 1.55
N ALA A 295 4.41 9.77 2.69
CA ALA A 295 3.87 11.09 3.03
C ALA A 295 4.37 12.20 2.07
N PHE A 296 5.45 11.95 1.33
CA PHE A 296 6.15 12.91 0.47
C PHE A 296 6.41 12.38 -0.95
N ASP A 297 5.90 11.20 -1.30
CA ASP A 297 6.03 10.62 -2.64
C ASP A 297 5.28 11.45 -3.72
N SER A 298 5.22 10.93 -4.94
CA SER A 298 4.53 11.58 -6.08
C SER A 298 3.05 11.90 -5.83
N LEU A 299 2.39 11.21 -4.90
CA LEU A 299 1.01 11.44 -4.48
C LEU A 299 0.94 12.18 -3.13
N GLY A 300 1.72 11.72 -2.15
CA GLY A 300 1.76 12.22 -0.79
C GLY A 300 2.09 13.71 -0.72
N ARG A 301 2.95 14.22 -1.60
CA ARG A 301 3.31 15.64 -1.65
C ARG A 301 2.13 16.61 -1.81
N TYR A 302 1.01 16.15 -2.37
CA TYR A 302 -0.19 16.97 -2.59
C TYR A 302 -1.10 17.06 -1.36
N LEU A 303 -0.85 16.26 -0.33
CA LEU A 303 -1.62 16.27 0.91
C LEU A 303 -0.92 17.11 1.97
N ASP A 304 -1.66 17.98 2.64
CA ASP A 304 -1.14 18.72 3.79
C ASP A 304 -1.07 17.88 5.07
N SER A 305 -0.65 18.52 6.16
CA SER A 305 -0.53 17.91 7.49
C SER A 305 -1.85 17.43 8.11
N ALA A 306 -2.99 17.81 7.53
CA ALA A 306 -4.33 17.36 7.90
C ALA A 306 -4.91 16.37 6.88
N SER A 307 -4.06 15.81 6.01
CA SER A 307 -4.43 14.83 4.98
C SER A 307 -5.43 15.37 3.95
N LYS A 308 -5.48 16.69 3.76
CA LYS A 308 -6.32 17.31 2.74
C LYS A 308 -5.51 17.58 1.49
N PHE A 309 -6.12 17.39 0.31
CA PHE A 309 -5.53 17.80 -0.95
C PHE A 309 -5.33 19.32 -0.96
N ASN A 310 -4.09 19.74 -0.78
CA ASN A 310 -3.68 21.11 -0.60
C ASN A 310 -2.18 21.19 -0.96
N PRO A 311 -1.84 21.49 -2.23
CA PRO A 311 -0.46 21.48 -2.72
C PRO A 311 0.32 22.67 -2.12
N LEU A 312 1.01 22.43 -1.01
CA LEU A 312 1.67 23.47 -0.22
C LEU A 312 3.15 23.73 -0.60
N TRP A 313 3.66 23.07 -1.63
CA TRP A 313 5.00 23.33 -2.16
C TRP A 313 4.96 24.43 -3.20
N THR A 314 6.04 25.21 -3.28
CA THR A 314 6.14 26.25 -4.32
C THR A 314 6.26 25.62 -5.71
N ALA A 315 6.01 26.42 -6.75
CA ALA A 315 6.15 25.97 -8.14
C ALA A 315 7.59 25.51 -8.44
N THR A 316 8.60 26.24 -7.97
CA THR A 316 10.02 25.88 -8.14
C THR A 316 10.35 24.53 -7.52
N VAL A 317 9.89 24.30 -6.28
CA VAL A 317 10.09 23.03 -5.57
C VAL A 317 9.35 21.90 -6.28
N SER A 318 8.14 22.15 -6.76
CA SER A 318 7.34 21.16 -7.49
C SER A 318 8.00 20.76 -8.82
N THR A 319 8.50 21.73 -9.60
CA THR A 319 9.27 21.46 -10.83
C THR A 319 10.54 20.68 -10.54
N THR A 320 11.30 21.07 -9.50
CA THR A 320 12.54 20.37 -9.13
C THR A 320 12.26 18.94 -8.67
N PHE A 321 11.16 18.70 -7.95
CA PHE A 321 10.71 17.36 -7.61
C PHE A 321 10.42 16.55 -8.89
N ASP A 322 9.68 17.11 -9.85
CA ASP A 322 9.31 16.43 -11.08
C ASP A 322 10.57 16.08 -11.93
N GLU A 323 11.55 16.97 -11.98
CA GLU A 323 12.85 16.73 -12.64
C GLU A 323 13.63 15.58 -11.96
N LYS A 324 13.66 15.55 -10.63
CA LYS A 324 14.30 14.46 -9.88
C LYS A 324 13.55 13.14 -10.03
N ALA A 325 12.22 13.19 -9.99
CA ALA A 325 11.33 12.05 -10.19
C ALA A 325 11.53 11.42 -11.58
N LYS A 326 11.75 12.25 -12.61
CA LYS A 326 12.09 11.79 -13.97
C LYS A 326 13.33 10.90 -14.02
N CYS A 327 14.32 11.14 -13.17
CA CYS A 327 15.49 10.27 -13.07
C CYS A 327 15.08 8.82 -12.71
N PHE A 328 14.19 8.65 -11.72
CA PHE A 328 13.70 7.33 -11.31
C PHE A 328 12.83 6.69 -12.42
N ILE A 329 11.98 7.48 -13.08
CA ILE A 329 11.20 7.00 -14.24
C ILE A 329 12.13 6.41 -15.30
N GLU A 330 13.20 7.13 -15.65
CA GLU A 330 14.18 6.68 -16.64
C GLU A 330 14.98 5.46 -16.16
N GLN A 331 15.48 5.50 -14.92
CA GLN A 331 16.28 4.43 -14.34
C GLN A 331 15.50 3.12 -14.31
N TYR A 332 14.35 3.10 -13.62
CA TYR A 332 13.54 1.89 -13.49
C TYR A 332 12.92 1.52 -14.83
N GLY A 333 12.47 2.49 -15.63
CA GLY A 333 11.94 2.24 -16.99
C GLY A 333 12.91 1.52 -17.94
N SER A 334 14.22 1.59 -17.67
CA SER A 334 15.23 0.88 -18.43
C SER A 334 15.40 -0.59 -18.05
N MET A 335 14.95 -0.99 -16.84
CA MET A 335 15.18 -2.32 -16.27
C MET A 335 14.30 -3.39 -16.91
N ASP A 336 14.94 -4.50 -17.28
CA ASP A 336 14.27 -5.68 -17.81
C ASP A 336 13.69 -6.53 -16.67
N ILE A 337 12.45 -6.98 -16.86
CA ILE A 337 11.86 -8.09 -16.12
C ILE A 337 12.14 -9.35 -16.93
N LYS A 338 12.93 -10.27 -16.36
CA LYS A 338 13.33 -11.53 -17.00
C LYS A 338 12.85 -12.72 -16.18
N SER A 339 12.57 -13.82 -16.86
CA SER A 339 12.31 -15.11 -16.21
C SER A 339 13.46 -15.45 -15.27
N GLU A 340 13.13 -15.74 -14.01
CA GLU A 340 14.14 -16.20 -13.05
C GLU A 340 14.62 -17.62 -13.32
N LEU A 341 13.94 -18.36 -14.21
CA LEU A 341 14.28 -19.73 -14.59
C LEU A 341 15.07 -19.77 -15.90
N THR A 342 14.55 -19.15 -16.96
CA THR A 342 15.14 -19.24 -18.32
C THR A 342 16.02 -18.05 -18.67
N GLY A 343 15.84 -16.91 -18.00
CA GLY A 343 16.47 -15.64 -18.35
C GLY A 343 15.79 -14.89 -19.50
N ASP A 344 14.68 -15.41 -20.04
CA ASP A 344 13.95 -14.80 -21.14
C ASP A 344 13.37 -13.44 -20.73
N LEU A 345 13.37 -12.48 -21.67
CA LEU A 345 12.77 -11.17 -21.46
C LEU A 345 11.25 -11.28 -21.44
N LEU A 346 10.64 -10.92 -20.32
CA LEU A 346 9.18 -10.88 -20.15
C LEU A 346 8.62 -9.48 -20.41
N GLY A 347 9.42 -8.44 -20.14
CA GLY A 347 9.06 -7.06 -20.39
C GLY A 347 10.02 -6.08 -19.73
N LYS A 348 9.61 -4.81 -19.64
CA LYS A 348 10.35 -3.76 -18.91
C LYS A 348 9.48 -3.19 -17.81
N VAL A 349 10.11 -2.76 -16.72
CA VAL A 349 9.41 -2.02 -15.67
C VAL A 349 8.82 -0.74 -16.28
N ASN A 350 7.61 -0.39 -15.87
CA ASN A 350 7.00 0.88 -16.25
C ASN A 350 7.34 1.94 -15.20
N GLY A 351 8.40 2.73 -15.46
CA GLY A 351 8.90 3.71 -14.50
C GLY A 351 7.90 4.79 -14.06
N ASN A 352 6.88 5.09 -14.87
CA ASN A 352 5.79 5.99 -14.44
C ASN A 352 4.84 5.30 -13.46
N LEU A 353 4.49 4.05 -13.74
CA LEU A 353 3.61 3.26 -12.88
C LEU A 353 4.24 2.98 -11.51
N THR A 354 5.56 2.76 -11.47
CA THR A 354 6.28 2.41 -10.25
C THR A 354 6.86 3.60 -9.50
N LEU A 355 6.59 4.83 -9.95
CA LEU A 355 7.28 6.03 -9.45
C LEU A 355 7.10 6.23 -7.95
N THR A 356 5.87 6.15 -7.46
CA THR A 356 5.50 6.29 -6.05
C THR A 356 6.34 5.36 -5.17
N GLU A 357 6.40 4.09 -5.53
CA GLU A 357 7.12 3.04 -4.79
C GLU A 357 8.63 3.17 -4.89
N THR A 358 9.14 3.52 -6.07
CA THR A 358 10.59 3.65 -6.29
C THR A 358 11.17 4.89 -5.61
N ILE A 359 10.42 5.99 -5.52
CA ILE A 359 10.76 7.13 -4.66
C ILE A 359 10.78 6.69 -3.19
N ALA A 360 9.76 5.95 -2.75
CA ALA A 360 9.66 5.46 -1.39
C ALA A 360 10.82 4.53 -1.02
N ASP A 361 11.16 3.54 -1.85
CA ASP A 361 12.30 2.62 -1.64
C ASP A 361 13.64 3.35 -1.51
N ASN A 362 13.87 4.36 -2.36
CA ASN A 362 15.15 5.08 -2.40
C ASN A 362 15.29 6.03 -1.22
N GLY A 363 14.24 6.79 -0.90
CA GLY A 363 14.21 7.64 0.30
C GLY A 363 14.32 6.81 1.58
N ALA A 364 13.66 5.65 1.60
CA ALA A 364 13.68 4.74 2.74
C ALA A 364 15.06 4.20 3.06
N LEU A 365 15.79 3.75 2.04
CA LEU A 365 17.11 3.18 2.20
C LEU A 365 18.10 4.18 2.78
N ASN A 366 18.06 5.41 2.27
CA ASN A 366 18.92 6.51 2.75
C ASN A 366 18.59 6.85 4.22
N ALA A 367 17.31 7.11 4.53
CA ALA A 367 16.88 7.45 5.89
C ALA A 367 17.12 6.33 6.90
N ALA A 368 16.90 5.07 6.51
CA ALA A 368 17.17 3.94 7.37
C ALA A 368 18.66 3.74 7.65
N TYR A 369 19.51 3.92 6.64
CA TYR A 369 20.95 3.81 6.81
C TYR A 369 21.51 4.95 7.66
N ARG A 370 21.08 6.20 7.42
CA ARG A 370 21.41 7.34 8.27
C ARG A 370 20.99 7.10 9.72
N GLY A 371 19.75 6.64 9.94
CA GLY A 371 19.26 6.32 11.27
C GLY A 371 20.07 5.21 11.95
N TYR A 372 20.59 4.25 11.19
CA TYR A 372 21.51 3.23 11.70
C TYR A 372 22.90 3.81 12.05
N GLN A 373 23.43 4.72 11.23
CA GLN A 373 24.69 5.40 11.54
C GLN A 373 24.57 6.28 12.80
N ASP A 374 23.48 7.03 12.93
CA ASP A 374 23.18 7.81 14.13
C ASP A 374 23.07 6.92 15.37
N TYR A 375 22.40 5.76 15.23
CA TYR A 375 22.32 4.75 16.28
C TYR A 375 23.70 4.24 16.68
N MET A 376 24.53 3.86 15.72
CA MET A 376 25.89 3.35 15.96
C MET A 376 26.80 4.39 16.63
N HIS A 377 26.57 5.68 16.40
CA HIS A 377 27.30 6.75 17.08
C HIS A 377 26.81 6.98 18.52
N ALA A 378 25.51 6.86 18.78
CA ALA A 378 24.92 7.11 20.10
C ALA A 378 24.97 5.88 21.04
N GLU A 379 24.83 4.67 20.49
CA GLU A 379 24.65 3.40 21.22
C GLU A 379 25.66 2.33 20.73
N ALA A 380 26.94 2.69 20.53
CA ALA A 380 27.94 1.81 19.93
C ALA A 380 28.06 0.41 20.58
N GLU A 381 27.85 0.33 21.90
CA GLU A 381 27.93 -0.93 22.67
C GLU A 381 26.74 -1.89 22.44
N ALA A 382 25.67 -1.43 21.78
CA ALA A 382 24.48 -2.23 21.55
C ALA A 382 24.57 -3.13 20.31
N THR A 383 25.58 -2.93 19.46
CA THR A 383 25.91 -3.90 18.40
C THR A 383 27.03 -4.82 18.85
N LYS A 384 27.00 -6.06 18.38
CA LYS A 384 28.12 -7.00 18.57
C LYS A 384 29.21 -6.85 17.50
N TYR A 385 29.03 -5.95 16.55
CA TYR A 385 29.92 -5.75 15.40
C TYR A 385 30.80 -4.51 15.57
N THR A 386 32.00 -4.53 14.97
CA THR A 386 32.77 -3.29 14.77
C THR A 386 31.98 -2.34 13.86
N LYS A 387 32.27 -1.04 13.89
CA LYS A 387 31.59 -0.05 13.01
C LYS A 387 31.58 -0.48 11.54
N GLU A 388 32.74 -0.84 10.99
CA GLU A 388 32.86 -1.29 9.59
C GLU A 388 32.05 -2.57 9.33
N THR A 389 32.07 -3.52 10.26
CA THR A 389 31.31 -4.78 10.13
C THR A 389 29.81 -4.50 10.21
N GLY A 390 29.37 -3.63 11.12
CA GLY A 390 27.98 -3.21 11.28
C GLY A 390 27.42 -2.55 10.01
N GLU A 391 28.19 -1.62 9.42
CA GLU A 391 27.84 -0.98 8.14
C GLU A 391 27.62 -2.02 7.03
N LYS A 392 28.55 -2.98 6.86
CA LYS A 392 28.38 -4.07 5.88
C LYS A 392 27.20 -4.99 6.22
N MET A 393 26.98 -5.26 7.51
CA MET A 393 25.88 -6.11 7.96
C MET A 393 24.52 -5.48 7.70
N PHE A 394 24.37 -4.16 7.82
CA PHE A 394 23.16 -3.46 7.39
C PHE A 394 22.83 -3.81 5.93
N TRP A 395 23.78 -3.61 5.02
CA TRP A 395 23.55 -3.85 3.59
C TRP A 395 23.28 -5.32 3.25
N ILE A 396 23.95 -6.25 3.93
CA ILE A 396 23.69 -7.69 3.77
C ILE A 396 22.27 -8.02 4.23
N ARG A 397 21.83 -7.48 5.38
CA ARG A 397 20.49 -7.70 5.92
C ARG A 397 19.42 -7.06 5.05
N TYR A 398 19.69 -5.89 4.50
CA TYR A 398 18.83 -5.25 3.51
C TYR A 398 18.68 -6.14 2.28
N GLY A 399 19.78 -6.63 1.70
CA GLY A 399 19.70 -7.58 0.57
C GLY A 399 18.90 -8.85 0.90
N GLN A 400 19.05 -9.39 2.11
CA GLN A 400 18.32 -10.58 2.57
C GLN A 400 16.82 -10.36 2.76
N SER A 401 16.39 -9.15 3.15
CA SER A 401 14.96 -8.87 3.35
C SER A 401 14.16 -8.84 2.03
N TRP A 402 14.84 -8.67 0.89
CA TRP A 402 14.25 -8.73 -0.45
C TRP A 402 14.30 -10.10 -1.11
N CYS A 403 14.84 -11.14 -0.45
CA CYS A 403 14.92 -12.47 -1.04
C CYS A 403 13.53 -12.98 -1.42
N GLU A 404 13.33 -13.23 -2.72
CA GLU A 404 12.16 -13.91 -3.27
C GLU A 404 12.57 -14.81 -4.44
N LYS A 405 11.65 -15.69 -4.84
CA LYS A 405 11.73 -16.41 -6.12
C LYS A 405 10.35 -16.45 -6.75
N THR A 406 10.27 -16.09 -8.02
CA THR A 406 9.01 -15.73 -8.67
C THR A 406 8.82 -16.47 -10.00
N ARG A 407 7.59 -16.91 -10.28
CA ARG A 407 7.21 -17.53 -11.56
C ARG A 407 6.98 -16.49 -12.65
N ASP A 408 7.14 -16.88 -13.90
CA ASP A 408 7.01 -16.00 -15.06
C ASP A 408 5.61 -15.37 -15.15
N GLU A 409 4.55 -16.12 -14.82
CA GLU A 409 3.17 -15.62 -14.82
C GLU A 409 2.99 -14.46 -13.82
N TYR A 410 3.58 -14.58 -12.63
CA TYR A 410 3.53 -13.50 -11.64
C TYR A 410 4.44 -12.33 -12.02
N LEU A 411 5.60 -12.58 -12.61
CA LEU A 411 6.45 -11.51 -13.16
C LEU A 411 5.74 -10.72 -14.27
N GLN A 412 4.95 -11.39 -15.11
CA GLN A 412 4.11 -10.73 -16.11
C GLN A 412 2.99 -9.91 -15.46
N PHE A 413 2.35 -10.41 -14.40
CA PHE A 413 1.40 -9.63 -13.62
C PHE A 413 2.03 -8.33 -13.07
N LEU A 414 3.28 -8.41 -12.59
CA LEU A 414 4.02 -7.27 -12.06
C LEU A 414 4.34 -6.18 -13.09
N LEU A 415 4.28 -6.45 -14.40
CA LEU A 415 4.34 -5.40 -15.44
C LEU A 415 3.21 -4.36 -15.29
N THR A 416 2.13 -4.74 -14.61
CA THR A 416 0.99 -3.87 -14.32
C THR A 416 0.89 -3.51 -12.84
N ASN A 417 1.88 -3.81 -12.00
CA ASN A 417 1.83 -3.49 -10.57
C ASN A 417 2.62 -2.20 -10.27
N PRO A 418 2.18 -1.34 -9.34
CA PRO A 418 2.98 -0.20 -8.88
C PRO A 418 4.29 -0.63 -8.21
N HIS A 419 4.36 -1.83 -7.65
CA HIS A 419 5.59 -2.38 -7.12
C HIS A 419 6.30 -3.20 -8.20
N PRO A 420 7.56 -2.86 -8.57
CA PRO A 420 8.35 -3.74 -9.42
C PRO A 420 8.76 -5.00 -8.65
N PRO A 421 9.24 -6.06 -9.34
CA PRO A 421 9.82 -7.24 -8.69
C PRO A 421 10.83 -6.86 -7.61
N ARG A 422 10.85 -7.58 -6.47
CA ARG A 422 11.66 -7.19 -5.29
C ARG A 422 13.13 -7.06 -5.62
N ARG A 423 13.65 -7.93 -6.49
CA ARG A 423 15.04 -7.85 -6.96
C ARG A 423 15.36 -6.50 -7.61
N LEU A 424 14.43 -5.94 -8.39
CA LEU A 424 14.63 -4.65 -9.06
C LEU A 424 14.47 -3.47 -8.10
N ARG A 425 13.60 -3.60 -7.07
CA ARG A 425 13.52 -2.65 -5.95
C ARG A 425 14.86 -2.54 -5.21
N LEU A 426 15.42 -3.70 -4.83
CA LEU A 426 16.75 -3.79 -4.21
C LEU A 426 17.84 -3.18 -5.11
N ILE A 427 17.96 -3.64 -6.35
CA ILE A 427 19.04 -3.20 -7.25
C ILE A 427 18.94 -1.70 -7.54
N GLY A 428 17.74 -1.21 -7.86
CA GLY A 428 17.54 0.20 -8.20
C GLY A 428 17.88 1.13 -7.04
N ALA A 429 17.44 0.80 -5.83
CA ALA A 429 17.77 1.57 -4.64
C ALA A 429 19.27 1.55 -4.31
N VAL A 430 19.91 0.38 -4.38
CA VAL A 430 21.34 0.24 -4.08
C VAL A 430 22.21 0.95 -5.11
N GLN A 431 21.85 0.91 -6.40
CA GLN A 431 22.58 1.64 -7.46
C GLN A 431 22.67 3.14 -7.19
N ASN A 432 21.66 3.71 -6.54
CA ASN A 432 21.58 5.12 -6.20
C ASN A 432 22.30 5.47 -4.89
N SER A 433 22.65 4.50 -4.05
CA SER A 433 23.32 4.74 -2.78
C SER A 433 24.83 4.94 -2.98
N VAL A 434 25.33 6.08 -2.52
CA VAL A 434 26.78 6.34 -2.41
C VAL A 434 27.39 5.58 -1.24
N ASP A 435 26.61 5.40 -0.17
CA ASP A 435 27.04 4.73 1.05
C ASP A 435 27.23 3.23 0.84
N PHE A 436 26.36 2.57 0.07
CA PHE A 436 26.58 1.18 -0.32
C PHE A 436 27.89 1.02 -1.10
N ALA A 437 28.09 1.85 -2.13
CA ALA A 437 29.28 1.79 -2.95
C ALA A 437 30.55 1.99 -2.12
N LYS A 438 30.51 2.90 -1.13
CA LYS A 438 31.60 3.10 -0.17
C LYS A 438 31.80 1.89 0.75
N ALA A 439 30.73 1.34 1.34
CA ALA A 439 30.81 0.22 2.28
C ALA A 439 31.44 -1.04 1.66
N PHE A 440 31.26 -1.26 0.36
CA PHE A 440 31.82 -2.39 -0.38
C PHE A 440 33.00 -2.04 -1.31
N ASN A 441 33.47 -0.79 -1.29
CA ASN A 441 34.51 -0.30 -2.19
C ASN A 441 34.21 -0.62 -3.67
N CYS A 442 32.97 -0.42 -4.11
CA CYS A 442 32.55 -0.68 -5.48
C CYS A 442 33.24 0.30 -6.45
N PRO A 443 33.94 -0.19 -7.49
CA PRO A 443 34.53 0.67 -8.52
C PRO A 443 33.47 1.55 -9.20
N THR A 444 33.84 2.76 -9.58
CA THR A 444 33.00 3.63 -10.42
C THR A 444 32.61 2.90 -11.70
N ASP A 445 31.37 3.06 -12.13
CA ASP A 445 30.75 2.41 -13.30
C ASP A 445 30.63 0.88 -13.23
N SER A 446 30.89 0.27 -12.07
CA SER A 446 30.46 -1.10 -11.81
C SER A 446 28.92 -1.19 -11.77
N PRO A 447 28.31 -2.37 -12.02
CA PRO A 447 26.84 -2.49 -12.10
C PRO A 447 26.06 -1.97 -10.89
N MET A 448 26.66 -1.99 -9.70
CA MET A 448 26.06 -1.48 -8.45
C MET A 448 26.56 -0.08 -8.05
N ASN A 449 27.45 0.54 -8.84
CA ASN A 449 27.92 1.91 -8.62
C ASN A 449 27.98 2.69 -9.94
N PRO A 450 26.84 2.89 -10.63
CA PRO A 450 26.79 3.73 -11.83
C PRO A 450 27.12 5.19 -11.50
N THR A 451 27.72 5.91 -12.46
CA THR A 451 28.00 7.35 -12.31
C THR A 451 26.72 8.19 -12.19
N LYS A 452 25.65 7.86 -12.93
CA LYS A 452 24.33 8.52 -12.79
C LYS A 452 23.57 7.86 -11.64
N LYS A 453 23.32 8.61 -10.56
CA LYS A 453 22.50 8.19 -9.41
C LYS A 453 21.29 9.11 -9.28
N CYS A 454 20.12 8.52 -9.06
CA CYS A 454 18.88 9.25 -8.82
C CYS A 454 18.71 9.51 -7.32
N VAL A 455 18.55 10.78 -6.94
CA VAL A 455 18.46 11.19 -5.53
C VAL A 455 17.39 12.28 -5.36
N LEU A 456 16.47 12.05 -4.44
CA LEU A 456 15.34 12.94 -4.17
C LEU A 456 15.24 13.30 -2.68
N TRP A 457 15.03 12.31 -1.84
CA TRP A 457 15.13 12.46 -0.39
C TRP A 457 16.54 12.08 0.03
N GLU A 458 17.21 13.04 0.69
CA GLU A 458 18.60 13.02 1.18
C GLU A 458 19.67 13.61 0.26
#